data_AF-A0A2A2IET4-F1
#
_entry.id   AF-A0A2A2IET4-F1
#
_cell.length_a   1.000
_cell.length_b   1.000
_cell.length_c   1.000
_cell.angle_alpha   90.00
_cell.angle_beta   90.00
_cell.angle_gamma   90.00
#
_symmetry.space_group_name_H-M   'P 1'
#
loop_
_entity.id
_entity.type
_entity.pdbx_description
1 polymer ?
#
loop_
_entity_poly.entity_id
_entity_poly.type
_entity_poly.pdbx_seq_one_letter_code
_entity_poly.pdbx_strand_id
1 'polypeptide(L)'
;METLPGWFLIIFLMFLFLTFIISAICYARAVQTTISVIALILSLAIPLINLVFSAQRSGEMNGYEYLIAQLQDGNWWAILIIVGYVYLIVWWVLFINKQLIRIQFYQRVIKLYKKLSDKTVTYWKNRSS
;
A
#
# COMPACT_ATOMS: atom_id res chain seq x y z
N MET A 1 6.08 20.60 25.50
CA MET A 1 6.48 20.22 24.13
C MET A 1 6.12 18.77 23.90
N GLU A 2 4.89 18.50 23.48
CA GLU A 2 4.48 17.14 23.11
C GLU A 2 4.66 16.98 21.61
N THR A 3 5.90 16.70 21.20
CA THR A 3 6.17 16.26 19.84
C THR A 3 5.56 14.88 19.64
N LEU A 4 5.02 14.60 18.45
CA LEU A 4 4.61 13.23 18.14
C LEU A 4 5.79 12.30 18.44
N PRO A 5 5.54 11.17 19.14
CA PRO A 5 6.62 10.26 19.50
C PRO A 5 7.42 9.84 18.27
N GLY A 6 8.76 9.84 18.38
CA GLY A 6 9.64 9.53 17.24
C GLY A 6 9.34 8.17 16.59
N TRP A 7 8.81 7.20 17.34
CA TRP A 7 8.38 5.91 16.80
C TRP A 7 7.27 6.05 15.74
N PHE A 8 6.40 7.05 15.84
CA PHE A 8 5.33 7.27 14.87
C PHE A 8 5.92 7.69 13.51
N LEU A 9 6.93 8.56 13.52
CA LEU A 9 7.64 8.96 12.30
C LEU A 9 8.34 7.78 11.64
N ILE A 10 8.93 6.87 12.43
CA ILE A 10 9.60 5.67 11.93
C ILE A 10 8.60 4.74 11.22
N ILE A 11 7.46 4.46 11.83
CA ILE A 11 6.40 3.62 11.23
C ILE A 11 5.89 4.26 9.94
N PHE A 12 5.68 5.57 9.96
CA PHE A 12 5.20 6.32 8.81
C PHE A 12 6.19 6.29 7.64
N LEU A 13 7.48 6.49 7.90
CA LEU A 13 8.54 6.38 6.89
C LEU A 13 8.66 4.95 6.35
N MET A 14 8.57 3.93 7.22
CA MET A 14 8.54 2.53 6.78
C MET A 14 7.36 2.26 5.85
N PHE A 15 6.17 2.77 6.16
CA PHE A 15 4.98 2.61 5.32
C PHE A 15 5.18 3.25 3.94
N LEU A 16 5.70 4.48 3.87
CA LEU A 16 6.00 5.14 2.60
C LEU A 16 7.07 4.39 1.80
N PHE A 17 8.13 3.93 2.46
CA PHE A 17 9.21 3.18 1.82
C PHE A 17 8.71 1.85 1.24
N LEU A 18 7.87 1.13 1.98
CA LEU A 18 7.26 -0.11 1.54
C LEU A 18 6.34 0.13 0.32
N THR A 19 5.56 1.22 0.38
CA THR A 19 4.69 1.66 -0.73
C THR A 19 5.51 1.96 -1.98
N PHE A 20 6.64 2.65 -1.83
CA PHE A 20 7.55 2.96 -2.93
C PHE A 20 8.11 1.69 -3.59
N ILE A 21 8.62 0.74 -2.81
CA ILE A 21 9.17 -0.52 -3.33
C ILE A 21 8.08 -1.32 -4.07
N ILE A 22 6.91 -1.51 -3.46
CA ILE A 22 5.87 -2.36 -4.03
C ILE A 22 5.25 -1.72 -5.27
N SER A 23 5.04 -0.40 -5.26
CA SER A 23 4.54 0.33 -6.43
C SER A 23 5.53 0.27 -7.59
N ALA A 24 6.84 0.37 -7.33
CA ALA A 24 7.88 0.16 -8.34
C ALA A 24 7.87 -1.26 -8.92
N ILE A 25 7.71 -2.29 -8.08
CA ILE A 25 7.57 -3.68 -8.54
C ILE A 25 6.30 -3.86 -9.38
N CYS A 26 5.17 -3.26 -8.97
CA CYS A 26 3.91 -3.35 -9.71
C CYS A 26 4.03 -2.68 -11.08
N TYR A 27 4.68 -1.51 -11.14
CA TYR A 27 5.00 -0.83 -12.39
C TYR A 27 5.89 -1.70 -13.29
N ALA A 28 7.00 -2.23 -12.77
CA ALA A 28 7.91 -3.09 -13.52
C ALA A 28 7.26 -4.38 -14.04
N ARG A 29 6.27 -4.93 -13.32
CA ARG A 29 5.52 -6.12 -13.73
C ARG A 29 4.31 -5.82 -14.61
N ALA A 30 4.09 -4.57 -15.00
CA ALA A 30 2.91 -4.11 -15.72
C ALA A 30 1.56 -4.48 -15.06
N VAL A 31 1.55 -4.67 -13.74
CA VAL A 31 0.34 -4.98 -12.96
C VAL A 31 -0.18 -3.70 -12.34
N GLN A 32 -1.43 -3.32 -12.65
CA GLN A 32 -2.04 -2.08 -12.14
C GLN A 32 -1.23 -0.82 -12.50
N THR A 33 -0.71 -0.74 -13.72
CA THR A 33 0.23 0.30 -14.17
C THR A 33 -0.19 1.72 -13.80
N THR A 34 -1.37 2.17 -14.19
CA THR A 34 -1.81 3.57 -13.94
C THR A 34 -1.94 3.89 -12.45
N ILE A 35 -2.59 3.00 -11.69
CA ILE A 35 -2.87 3.18 -10.27
C ILE A 35 -1.57 3.09 -9.44
N SER A 36 -0.63 2.24 -9.85
CA SER A 36 0.69 2.08 -9.23
C SER A 36 1.64 3.23 -9.53
N VAL A 37 1.62 3.80 -10.74
CA VAL A 37 2.45 4.98 -11.06
C VAL A 37 2.06 6.17 -10.19
N ILE A 38 0.75 6.41 -10.01
CA ILE A 38 0.27 7.47 -9.13
C ILE A 38 0.70 7.21 -7.67
N ALA A 39 0.61 5.96 -7.19
CA ALA A 39 1.08 5.61 -5.85
C ALA A 39 2.59 5.80 -5.67
N LEU A 40 3.38 5.49 -6.70
CA LEU A 40 4.82 5.70 -6.73
C LEU A 40 5.15 7.20 -6.61
N ILE A 41 4.51 8.03 -7.44
CA ILE A 41 4.69 9.49 -7.39
C ILE A 41 4.27 10.04 -6.03
N LEU A 42 3.10 9.66 -5.51
CA LEU A 42 2.61 10.12 -4.20
C LEU A 42 3.51 9.69 -3.05
N SER A 43 4.08 8.49 -3.09
CA SER A 43 4.98 8.00 -2.03
C SER A 43 6.25 8.85 -1.90
N LEU A 44 6.67 9.51 -2.97
CA LEU A 44 7.77 10.49 -2.98
C LEU A 44 7.28 11.92 -2.74
N ALA A 45 6.15 12.30 -3.33
CA ALA A 45 5.62 13.65 -3.24
C ALA A 45 5.16 13.99 -1.82
N ILE A 46 4.47 13.08 -1.14
CA ILE A 46 3.95 13.30 0.23
C ILE A 46 5.05 13.69 1.23
N PRO A 47 6.19 12.97 1.35
CA PRO A 47 7.26 13.38 2.26
C PRO A 47 7.88 14.73 1.88
N LEU A 48 8.05 15.01 0.58
CA LEU A 48 8.51 16.32 0.10
C LEU A 48 7.53 17.45 0.47
N ILE A 49 6.24 17.23 0.27
CA ILE A 49 5.17 18.17 0.61
C ILE A 49 5.13 18.39 2.12
N ASN A 50 5.26 17.34 2.93
CA ASN A 50 5.34 17.46 4.40
C ASN A 50 6.54 18.30 4.86
N LEU A 51 7.69 18.20 4.18
CA LEU A 51 8.85 19.03 4.49
C LEU A 51 8.55 20.52 4.24
N VAL A 52 7.97 20.84 3.07
CA VAL A 52 7.59 22.22 2.73
C VAL A 52 6.50 22.73 3.69
N PHE A 53 5.51 21.90 3.98
CA PHE A 53 4.40 22.23 4.87
C PHE A 53 4.85 22.45 6.32
N SER A 54 5.78 21.63 6.81
CA SER A 54 6.33 21.80 8.16
C SER A 54 7.26 23.01 8.29
N ALA A 55 7.92 23.43 7.19
CA ALA A 55 8.72 24.65 7.15
C ALA A 55 7.89 25.95 7.22
N GLN A 56 6.63 25.90 6.79
CA GLN A 56 5.70 27.04 6.87
C GLN A 56 5.08 27.23 8.27
N ARG A 57 5.35 26.29 9.19
CA ARG A 57 4.85 26.35 10.57
C ARG A 57 5.60 27.44 11.35
N SER A 58 4.92 28.53 11.65
CA SER A 58 5.46 29.69 12.40
C SER A 58 5.32 29.60 13.92
N GLY A 59 5.07 28.43 14.50
CA GLY A 59 4.81 28.29 15.94
C GLY A 59 5.09 26.91 16.53
N GLU A 60 4.88 26.78 17.84
CA GLU A 60 5.15 25.55 18.61
C GLU A 60 4.06 24.47 18.50
N MET A 61 2.98 24.69 17.72
CA MET A 61 1.90 23.72 17.53
C MET A 61 2.41 22.39 16.98
N ASN A 62 1.86 21.27 17.44
CA ASN A 62 2.28 19.96 16.96
C ASN A 62 2.00 19.82 15.44
N GLY A 63 2.82 19.05 14.71
CA GLY A 63 2.69 18.92 13.25
C GLY A 63 1.33 18.37 12.81
N TYR A 64 0.74 17.48 13.62
CA TYR A 64 -0.60 16.95 13.40
C TYR A 64 -1.70 17.99 13.63
N GLU A 65 -1.61 18.76 14.73
CA GLU A 65 -2.57 19.82 15.04
C GLU A 65 -2.50 20.94 14.01
N TYR A 66 -1.29 21.30 13.57
CA TYR A 66 -1.09 22.26 12.49
C TYR A 66 -1.71 21.78 11.18
N LEU A 67 -1.60 20.49 10.86
CA LEU A 67 -2.23 19.92 9.67
C LEU A 67 -3.76 19.98 9.73
N ILE A 68 -4.37 19.71 10.88
CA ILE A 68 -5.83 19.84 11.08
C ILE A 68 -6.27 21.29 11.00
N ALA A 69 -5.55 22.21 11.65
CA ALA A 69 -5.88 23.63 11.63
C ALA A 69 -5.83 24.18 10.19
N GLN A 70 -4.76 23.87 9.45
CA GLN A 70 -4.62 24.26 8.05
C GLN A 70 -5.64 23.58 7.12
N LEU A 71 -6.10 22.37 7.47
CA LEU A 71 -7.18 21.73 6.73
C LEU A 71 -8.51 22.47 6.92
N GLN A 72 -8.80 22.90 8.15
CA GLN A 72 -9.99 23.71 8.45
C GLN A 72 -9.94 25.07 7.76
N ASP A 73 -8.74 25.66 7.66
CA ASP A 73 -8.49 26.90 6.91
C ASP A 73 -8.51 26.69 5.38
N GLY A 74 -8.67 25.45 4.91
CA GLY A 74 -8.76 25.15 3.48
C GLY A 74 -7.42 25.25 2.74
N ASN A 75 -6.29 25.11 3.43
CA ASN A 75 -4.97 25.18 2.83
C ASN A 75 -4.77 24.03 1.82
N TRP A 76 -4.44 24.40 0.58
CA TRP A 76 -4.21 23.45 -0.51
C TRP A 76 -3.16 22.38 -0.19
N TRP A 77 -2.10 22.73 0.56
CA TRP A 77 -1.07 21.76 0.96
C TRP A 77 -1.64 20.71 1.92
N ALA A 78 -2.43 21.11 2.92
CA ALA A 78 -3.05 20.19 3.86
C ALA A 78 -4.03 19.24 3.17
N ILE A 79 -4.83 19.76 2.23
CA ILE A 79 -5.76 18.96 1.43
C ILE A 79 -5.01 17.93 0.57
N LEU A 80 -3.94 18.35 -0.12
CA LEU A 80 -3.12 17.45 -0.94
C LEU A 80 -2.50 16.32 -0.13
N ILE A 81 -2.02 16.62 1.08
CA ILE A 81 -1.46 15.61 1.99
C ILE A 81 -2.53 14.57 2.36
N ILE A 82 -3.72 15.02 2.76
CA ILE A 82 -4.81 14.12 3.19
C ILE A 82 -5.33 13.28 2.04
N VAL A 83 -5.59 13.88 0.88
CA VAL A 83 -6.03 13.17 -0.32
C VAL A 83 -4.97 12.16 -0.75
N GLY A 84 -3.68 12.53 -0.67
CA GLY A 84 -2.56 11.62 -0.93
C GLY A 84 -2.57 10.40 -0.01
N TYR A 85 -2.81 10.59 1.29
CA TYR A 85 -2.92 9.47 2.23
C TYR A 85 -4.12 8.57 1.95
N VAL A 86 -5.29 9.15 1.71
CA VAL A 86 -6.49 8.39 1.36
C VAL A 86 -6.24 7.56 0.10
N TYR A 87 -5.58 8.14 -0.90
CA TYR A 87 -5.21 7.43 -2.12
C TYR A 87 -4.28 6.25 -1.82
N LEU A 88 -3.23 6.44 -1.02
CA LEU A 88 -2.31 5.36 -0.66
C LEU A 88 -3.01 4.21 0.08
N ILE A 89 -3.94 4.52 0.98
CA ILE A 89 -4.75 3.51 1.68
C ILE A 89 -5.60 2.72 0.68
N VAL A 90 -6.31 3.40 -0.22
CA VAL A 90 -7.11 2.76 -1.27
C VAL A 90 -6.24 1.87 -2.17
N TRP A 91 -5.06 2.36 -2.54
CA TRP A 91 -4.09 1.61 -3.34
C TRP A 91 -3.67 0.30 -2.64
N TRP A 92 -3.35 0.37 -1.35
CA TRP A 92 -2.98 -0.79 -0.54
C TRP A 92 -4.11 -1.83 -0.45
N VAL A 93 -5.35 -1.38 -0.23
CA VAL A 93 -6.52 -2.27 -0.21
C VAL A 93 -6.69 -2.98 -1.56
N LEU A 94 -6.58 -2.24 -2.67
CA LEU A 94 -6.66 -2.82 -4.01
C LEU A 94 -5.52 -3.80 -4.28
N PHE A 95 -4.30 -3.48 -3.87
CA PHE A 95 -3.13 -4.34 -4.02
C PHE A 95 -3.32 -5.65 -3.25
N ILE A 96 -3.68 -5.57 -1.95
CA ILE A 96 -3.91 -6.74 -1.10
C ILE A 96 -5.02 -7.61 -1.67
N ASN A 97 -6.16 -7.04 -2.08
CA ASN A 97 -7.27 -7.79 -2.66
C ASN A 97 -6.86 -8.56 -3.91
N LYS A 98 -6.09 -7.94 -4.82
CA LYS A 98 -5.59 -8.64 -6.02
C LYS A 98 -4.63 -9.76 -5.69
N GLN A 99 -3.71 -9.56 -4.74
CA GLN A 99 -2.79 -10.62 -4.32
C GLN A 99 -3.53 -11.77 -3.61
N LEU A 100 -4.51 -11.47 -2.76
CA LEU A 100 -5.34 -12.46 -2.09
C LEU A 100 -6.13 -13.32 -3.08
N ILE A 101 -6.77 -12.70 -4.09
CA ILE A 101 -7.48 -13.43 -5.15
C ILE A 101 -6.52 -14.35 -5.91
N ARG A 102 -5.31 -13.86 -6.24
CA ARG A 102 -4.29 -14.65 -6.93
C ARG A 102 -3.86 -15.87 -6.12
N ILE A 103 -3.62 -15.69 -4.82
CA ILE A 103 -3.23 -16.77 -3.90
C ILE A 103 -4.36 -17.80 -3.77
N GLN A 104 -5.60 -17.36 -3.57
CA GLN A 104 -6.76 -18.26 -3.45
C GLN A 104 -6.99 -19.07 -4.73
N PHE A 105 -6.84 -18.44 -5.91
CA PHE A 105 -6.95 -19.14 -7.19
C PHE A 105 -5.86 -20.21 -7.35
N TYR A 106 -4.60 -19.86 -7.06
CA TYR A 106 -3.48 -20.80 -7.10
C TYR A 106 -3.69 -22.01 -6.19
N GLN A 107 -4.16 -21.78 -4.94
CA GLN A 107 -4.48 -22.86 -4.02
C GLN A 107 -5.60 -23.78 -4.53
N ARG A 108 -6.65 -23.21 -5.16
CA ARG A 108 -7.72 -24.02 -5.76
C ARG A 108 -7.21 -24.92 -6.88
N VAL A 109 -6.36 -24.39 -7.77
CA VAL A 109 -5.80 -25.17 -8.89
C VAL A 109 -4.93 -26.32 -8.39
N ILE A 110 -4.05 -26.10 -7.42
CA ILE A 110 -3.24 -27.17 -6.82
C ILE A 110 -4.11 -28.25 -6.18
N LYS A 111 -5.17 -27.84 -5.47
CA LYS A 111 -6.09 -28.79 -4.83
C LYS A 111 -6.80 -29.67 -5.87
N LEU A 112 -7.20 -29.10 -7.00
CA LEU A 112 -7.77 -29.84 -8.13
C LEU A 112 -6.75 -30.77 -8.78
N TYR A 113 -5.53 -30.28 -9.04
CA TYR A 113 -4.45 -31.08 -9.58
C TYR A 113 -4.15 -32.29 -8.71
N LYS A 114 -4.00 -32.09 -7.39
CA LYS A 114 -3.76 -33.17 -6.43
C LYS A 114 -4.90 -34.20 -6.41
N LYS A 115 -6.16 -33.73 -6.45
CA LYS A 115 -7.34 -34.60 -6.53
C LYS A 115 -7.37 -35.45 -7.81
N LEU A 116 -6.99 -34.88 -8.96
CA LEU A 116 -6.91 -35.60 -10.23
C LEU A 116 -5.77 -36.62 -10.22
N SER A 117 -4.59 -36.22 -9.75
CA SER A 117 -3.43 -37.10 -9.57
C SER A 117 -3.79 -38.33 -8.74
N ASP A 118 -4.37 -38.14 -7.54
CA ASP A 118 -4.77 -39.25 -6.67
C ASP A 118 -5.77 -40.19 -7.34
N LYS A 119 -6.72 -39.65 -8.13
CA LYS A 119 -7.70 -40.45 -8.88
C LYS A 119 -7.06 -41.28 -10.00
N THR A 120 -6.06 -40.73 -10.67
CA THR A 120 -5.32 -41.47 -11.72
C THR A 120 -4.45 -42.57 -11.12
N VAL A 121 -3.75 -42.30 -10.02
CA VAL A 121 -2.91 -43.29 -9.32
C VAL A 121 -3.75 -44.46 -8.82
N THR A 122 -4.93 -44.19 -8.25
CA THR A 122 -5.87 -45.24 -7.81
C THR A 122 -6.46 -46.03 -8.97
N TYR A 123 -6.79 -45.39 -10.09
CA TYR A 123 -7.28 -46.08 -11.29
C TYR A 123 -6.24 -47.05 -11.86
N TRP A 124 -4.98 -46.63 -11.98
CA TRP A 124 -3.91 -47.50 -12.49
C TRP A 124 -3.60 -48.65 -11.54
N LYS A 125 -3.60 -48.41 -10.22
CA LYS A 125 -3.35 -49.44 -9.20
C LYS A 125 -4.41 -50.56 -9.22
N ASN A 126 -5.68 -50.22 -9.41
CA ASN A 126 -6.77 -51.20 -9.49
C ASN A 126 -6.82 -51.95 -10.82
N ARG A 127 -6.16 -51.45 -11.87
CA ARG A 127 -6.11 -52.13 -13.18
C ARG A 127 -4.95 -53.14 -13.29
N SER A 128 -3.92 -53.00 -12.44
CA SER A 128 -2.73 -53.86 -12.44
C SER A 128 -2.78 -55.00 -11.41
N SER A 129 -3.84 -55.10 -10.58
CA SER A 129 -4.12 -56.22 -9.67
C SER A 129 -5.16 -57.15 -10.28
#